data_AF-A0A919KKJ5-F1
#
_entry.id   AF-A0A919KKJ5-F1
#
_cell.length_a   1.000
_cell.length_b   1.000
_cell.length_c   1.000
_cell.angle_alpha   90.00
_cell.angle_beta   90.00
_cell.angle_gamma   90.00
#
_symmetry.space_group_name_H-M   'P 1'
#
loop_
_entity.id
_entity.type
_entity.pdbx_description
1 polymer ?
#
loop_
_entity_poly.entity_id
_entity_poly.type
_entity_poly.pdbx_seq_one_letter_code
_entity_poly.pdbx_strand_id
1 'polypeptide(L)'
;MLQLLRLAELEGGDLRLTATGQRFVEAGTDARKHLLSQQLATYVPLAAHIRRVLDDRASHQAPLSRFSDELEDHMSEDNAAQTLRAVISWARYGEYFAYDEQAGLLTLDNPT
;
A
#
# COMPACT_ATOMS: atom_id res chain seq x y z
N MET A 1 -11.85 3.02 7.53
CA MET A 1 -10.48 2.60 7.15
C MET A 1 -9.88 1.53 8.07
N LEU A 2 -10.18 1.50 9.38
CA LEU A 2 -9.73 0.43 10.31
C LEU A 2 -10.44 -0.93 10.11
N GLN A 3 -11.65 -0.94 9.56
CA GLN A 3 -12.41 -2.18 9.32
C GLN A 3 -11.87 -3.03 8.15
N LEU A 4 -11.14 -2.43 7.20
CA LEU A 4 -10.64 -3.18 6.03
C LEU A 4 -9.42 -4.08 6.34
N LEU A 5 -8.81 -3.92 7.52
CA LEU A 5 -7.62 -4.68 7.93
C LEU A 5 -7.90 -5.70 9.05
N ARG A 6 -9.15 -5.87 9.49
CA ARG A 6 -9.53 -6.75 10.64
C ARG A 6 -8.69 -6.53 11.92
N LEU A 7 -8.30 -5.28 12.18
CA LEU A 7 -7.53 -4.93 13.39
C LEU A 7 -8.41 -4.43 14.55
N ALA A 8 -9.68 -4.12 14.30
CA ALA A 8 -10.67 -3.81 15.32
C ALA A 8 -12.08 -4.17 14.81
N GLU A 9 -12.88 -4.81 15.67
CA GLU A 9 -14.32 -4.93 15.50
C GLU A 9 -14.99 -3.89 16.41
N LEU A 10 -15.96 -3.16 15.87
CA LEU A 10 -16.75 -2.20 16.62
C LEU A 10 -18.02 -2.90 17.09
N GLU A 11 -18.10 -3.24 18.38
CA GLU A 11 -19.32 -3.73 19.00
C GLU A 11 -19.70 -2.79 20.15
N GLY A 12 -20.85 -2.13 20.04
CA GLY A 12 -21.46 -1.39 21.15
C GLY A 12 -20.77 -0.11 21.64
N GLY A 13 -19.83 0.45 20.87
CA GLY A 13 -19.17 1.73 21.22
C GLY A 13 -17.87 1.60 22.03
N ASP A 14 -17.36 0.38 22.22
CA ASP A 14 -16.06 0.13 22.83
C ASP A 14 -15.13 -0.54 21.81
N LEU A 15 -13.93 0.02 21.63
CA LEU A 15 -12.91 -0.46 20.68
C LEU A 15 -12.23 -1.71 21.25
N ARG A 16 -12.53 -2.90 20.70
CA ARG A 16 -11.82 -4.14 21.07
C ARG A 16 -10.89 -4.60 19.94
N LEU A 17 -9.60 -4.69 20.26
CA LEU A 17 -8.56 -5.24 19.40
C LEU A 17 -8.80 -6.74 19.19
N THR A 18 -8.63 -7.20 17.94
CA THR A 18 -8.61 -8.64 17.64
C THR A 18 -7.29 -9.25 18.12
N ALA A 19 -7.17 -10.59 18.19
CA ALA A 19 -5.89 -11.27 18.50
C ALA A 19 -4.74 -10.90 17.53
N THR A 20 -5.07 -10.37 16.34
CA THR A 20 -4.12 -9.79 15.38
C THR A 20 -3.73 -8.36 15.78
N GLY A 21 -4.67 -7.58 16.31
CA GLY A 21 -4.43 -6.26 16.91
C GLY A 21 -3.53 -6.31 18.15
N GLN A 22 -3.67 -7.31 19.01
CA GLN A 22 -2.79 -7.52 20.17
C GLN A 22 -1.34 -7.75 19.74
N ARG A 23 -1.13 -8.63 18.74
CA ARG A 23 0.19 -8.88 18.15
C ARG A 23 0.77 -7.67 17.42
N PHE A 24 -0.07 -6.77 16.89
CA PHE A 24 0.37 -5.52 16.27
C PHE A 24 0.87 -4.49 17.29
N VAL A 25 0.34 -4.50 18.52
CA VAL A 25 0.79 -3.63 19.63
C VAL A 25 2.08 -4.17 20.27
N GLU A 26 2.23 -5.50 20.33
CA GLU A 26 3.43 -6.17 20.89
C GLU A 26 4.56 -6.35 19.86
N ALA A 27 4.26 -6.21 18.57
CA ALA A 27 5.24 -6.30 17.48
C ALA A 27 6.12 -5.05 17.40
N GLY A 28 7.44 -5.28 17.37
CA GLY A 28 8.39 -4.27 16.92
C GLY A 28 8.01 -3.73 15.53
N THR A 29 8.40 -2.49 15.24
CA THR A 29 8.05 -1.78 13.99
C THR A 29 8.22 -2.64 12.74
N ASP A 30 9.26 -3.45 12.66
CA ASP A 30 9.57 -4.29 11.48
C ASP A 30 8.53 -5.39 11.24
N ALA A 31 8.00 -6.02 12.29
CA ALA A 31 6.97 -7.05 12.14
C ALA A 31 5.64 -6.46 11.62
N ARG A 32 5.33 -5.20 11.97
CA ARG A 32 4.15 -4.50 11.42
C ARG A 32 4.33 -4.16 9.94
N LYS A 33 5.51 -3.70 9.55
CA LYS A 33 5.86 -3.43 8.15
C LYS A 33 5.74 -4.70 7.31
N HIS A 34 6.32 -5.80 7.81
CA HIS A 34 6.29 -7.09 7.12
C HIS A 34 4.86 -7.63 6.96
N LEU A 35 4.03 -7.55 8.00
CA LEU A 35 2.63 -7.96 7.91
C LEU A 35 1.88 -7.11 6.87
N LEU A 36 2.03 -5.79 6.88
CA LEU A 36 1.35 -4.94 5.91
C LEU A 36 1.82 -5.25 4.48
N SER A 37 3.11 -5.45 4.27
CA SER A 37 3.69 -5.83 2.98
C SER A 37 3.03 -7.11 2.42
N GLN A 38 2.89 -8.14 3.26
CA GLN A 38 2.17 -9.38 2.88
C GLN A 38 0.70 -9.13 2.56
N GLN A 39 0.01 -8.28 3.34
CA GLN A 39 -1.39 -7.95 3.07
C GLN A 39 -1.56 -7.19 1.75
N LEU A 40 -0.65 -6.27 1.43
CA LEU A 40 -0.65 -5.54 0.16
C LEU A 40 -0.48 -6.50 -1.02
N ALA A 41 0.48 -7.41 -0.94
CA ALA A 41 0.72 -8.41 -1.97
C ALA A 41 -0.49 -9.34 -2.18
N THR A 42 -1.20 -9.69 -1.10
CA THR A 42 -2.28 -10.69 -1.14
C THR A 42 -3.64 -10.10 -1.48
N TYR A 43 -3.97 -8.92 -0.93
CA TYR A 43 -5.36 -8.41 -0.91
C TYR A 43 -5.55 -7.07 -1.60
N VAL A 44 -4.49 -6.42 -2.08
CA VAL A 44 -4.58 -5.14 -2.79
C VAL A 44 -4.09 -5.34 -4.23
N PRO A 45 -5.00 -5.64 -5.18
CA PRO A 45 -4.62 -5.95 -6.57
C PRO A 45 -3.77 -4.85 -7.23
N LEU A 46 -4.08 -3.58 -6.96
CA LEU A 46 -3.30 -2.45 -7.49
C LEU A 46 -1.87 -2.45 -6.95
N ALA A 47 -1.66 -2.73 -5.67
CA ALA A 47 -0.32 -2.79 -5.07
C ALA A 47 0.48 -3.97 -5.65
N ALA A 48 -0.14 -5.16 -5.73
CA ALA A 48 0.47 -6.33 -6.35
C ALA A 48 0.81 -6.09 -7.83
N HIS A 49 -0.06 -5.39 -8.55
CA HIS A 49 0.16 -5.03 -9.94
C HIS A 49 1.34 -4.08 -10.11
N ILE A 50 1.40 -2.98 -9.34
CA ILE A 50 2.52 -2.05 -9.34
C ILE A 50 3.82 -2.79 -9.05
N ARG A 51 3.85 -3.60 -7.98
CA ARG A 51 5.03 -4.38 -7.59
C ARG A 51 5.54 -5.26 -8.73
N ARG A 52 4.65 -6.02 -9.38
CA ARG A 52 5.01 -6.87 -10.53
C ARG A 52 5.62 -6.06 -11.67
N VAL A 53 5.03 -4.91 -12.03
CA VAL A 53 5.56 -4.05 -13.09
C VAL A 53 6.96 -3.53 -12.75
N LEU A 54 7.23 -3.22 -11.48
CA LEU A 54 8.55 -2.80 -11.03
C LEU A 54 9.55 -3.97 -11.01
N ASP A 55 9.16 -5.15 -10.54
CA ASP A 55 10.02 -6.35 -10.56
C ASP A 55 10.39 -6.76 -12.00
N ASP A 56 9.47 -6.60 -12.97
CA ASP A 56 9.69 -6.96 -14.39
C ASP A 56 10.63 -6.00 -15.14
N ARG A 57 10.91 -4.81 -14.58
CA ARG A 57 11.76 -3.79 -15.21
C ARG A 57 13.17 -3.84 -14.67
N ALA A 58 14.16 -3.80 -15.56
CA ALA A 58 15.57 -3.78 -15.18
C ALA A 58 15.96 -2.59 -14.27
N SER A 59 15.26 -1.46 -14.39
CA SER A 59 15.48 -0.28 -13.53
C SER A 59 14.72 -0.34 -12.21
N HIS A 60 13.82 -1.31 -12.02
CA HIS A 60 12.88 -1.36 -10.90
C HIS A 60 12.03 -0.09 -10.72
N GLN A 61 11.82 0.65 -11.80
CA GLN A 61 11.16 1.96 -11.80
C GLN A 61 10.09 2.07 -12.88
N ALA A 62 9.00 2.76 -12.55
CA ALA A 62 7.94 3.09 -13.50
C ALA A 62 7.30 4.45 -13.19
N PRO A 63 6.92 5.25 -14.20
CA PRO A 63 6.24 6.52 -13.96
C PRO A 63 4.88 6.29 -13.31
N LEU A 64 4.51 7.15 -12.36
CA LEU A 64 3.20 7.10 -11.71
C LEU A 64 2.07 7.22 -12.73
N SER A 65 2.25 8.05 -13.76
CA SER A 65 1.25 8.31 -14.80
C SER A 65 0.77 7.05 -15.50
N ARG A 66 1.66 6.06 -15.67
CA ARG A 66 1.27 4.77 -16.25
C ARG A 66 0.09 4.14 -15.50
N PHE A 67 0.12 4.18 -14.18
CA PHE A 67 -0.90 3.55 -13.35
C PHE A 67 -2.11 4.47 -13.13
N SER A 68 -1.96 5.79 -13.23
CA SER A 68 -3.11 6.69 -13.25
C SER A 68 -3.92 6.51 -14.51
N ASP A 69 -3.26 6.47 -15.67
CA ASP A 69 -3.90 6.26 -16.98
C ASP A 69 -4.71 4.95 -16.99
N GLU A 70 -4.11 3.85 -16.49
CA GLU A 70 -4.79 2.54 -16.38
C GLU A 70 -6.01 2.57 -15.43
N LEU A 71 -6.01 3.41 -14.39
CA LEU A 71 -7.15 3.56 -13.48
C LEU A 71 -8.24 4.47 -14.07
N GLU A 72 -7.83 5.52 -14.78
CA GLU A 72 -8.72 6.51 -15.41
C GLU A 72 -9.60 5.91 -16.51
N ASP A 73 -9.21 4.78 -17.08
CA ASP A 73 -10.07 3.96 -17.96
C ASP A 73 -11.34 3.44 -17.24
N HIS A 74 -11.37 3.45 -15.91
CA HIS A 74 -12.44 2.89 -15.08
C HIS A 74 -13.03 3.85 -14.04
N MET A 75 -12.38 4.98 -13.76
CA MET A 75 -12.83 5.97 -12.79
C MET A 75 -12.38 7.39 -13.17
N SER A 76 -12.89 8.42 -12.48
CA SER A 76 -12.42 9.79 -12.69
C SER A 76 -10.96 9.97 -12.27
N GLU A 77 -10.28 10.95 -12.86
CA GLU A 77 -8.92 11.37 -12.50
C GLU A 77 -8.77 11.60 -10.98
N ASP A 78 -9.71 12.32 -10.35
CA ASP A 78 -9.71 12.55 -8.90
C ASP A 78 -9.72 11.25 -8.08
N ASN A 79 -10.53 10.26 -8.52
CA ASN A 79 -10.64 8.96 -7.86
C ASN A 79 -9.38 8.12 -8.09
N ALA A 80 -8.81 8.15 -9.30
CA ALA A 80 -7.56 7.47 -9.62
C ALA A 80 -6.41 8.03 -8.76
N ALA A 81 -6.29 9.35 -8.71
CA ALA A 81 -5.29 10.04 -7.90
C ALA A 81 -5.47 9.74 -6.40
N GLN A 82 -6.70 9.71 -5.88
CA GLN A 82 -6.95 9.36 -4.48
C GLN A 82 -6.62 7.90 -4.17
N THR A 83 -6.93 6.99 -5.10
CA THR A 83 -6.62 5.57 -4.99
C THR A 83 -5.11 5.33 -4.98
N LEU A 84 -4.37 5.94 -5.90
CA LEU A 84 -2.91 5.86 -5.95
C LEU A 84 -2.26 6.43 -4.70
N ARG A 85 -2.69 7.60 -4.23
CA ARG A 85 -2.20 8.20 -2.97
C ARG A 85 -2.39 7.24 -1.79
N ALA A 86 -3.55 6.60 -1.69
CA ALA A 86 -3.82 5.64 -0.62
C ALA A 86 -2.88 4.43 -0.71
N VAL A 87 -2.75 3.82 -1.89
CA VAL A 87 -1.89 2.64 -2.10
C VAL A 87 -0.41 2.96 -1.86
N ILE A 88 0.08 4.11 -2.34
CA ILE A 88 1.46 4.57 -2.12
C ILE A 88 1.75 4.76 -0.63
N SER A 89 0.82 5.36 0.11
CA SER A 89 0.99 5.57 1.55
C SER A 89 1.18 4.25 2.31
N TRP A 90 0.34 3.25 2.00
CA TRP A 90 0.46 1.92 2.60
C TRP A 90 1.71 1.17 2.15
N ALA A 91 2.06 1.26 0.86
CA ALA A 91 3.25 0.62 0.32
C ALA A 91 4.53 1.17 0.96
N ARG A 92 4.62 2.50 1.15
CA ARG A 92 5.74 3.15 1.82
C ARG A 92 5.86 2.71 3.28
N TYR A 93 4.74 2.63 4.02
CA TYR A 93 4.76 2.13 5.39
C TYR A 93 5.23 0.67 5.45
N GLY A 94 4.75 -0.17 4.53
CA GLY A 94 5.11 -1.59 4.46
C GLY A 94 6.44 -1.90 3.78
N GLU A 95 7.20 -0.88 3.38
CA GLU A 95 8.44 -1.03 2.59
C GLU A 95 8.25 -1.94 1.35
N TYR A 96 7.07 -1.85 0.75
CA TYR A 96 6.67 -2.71 -0.38
C TYR A 96 7.11 -2.12 -1.73
N PHE A 97 7.01 -0.80 -1.85
CA PHE A 97 7.64 0.06 -2.87
C PHE A 97 7.53 1.52 -2.40
N ALA A 98 8.27 2.41 -3.03
CA ALA A 98 8.29 3.84 -2.74
C ALA A 98 7.85 4.68 -3.95
N TYR A 99 7.60 5.96 -3.69
CA TYR A 99 7.31 6.97 -4.70
C TYR A 99 8.30 8.12 -4.54
N ASP A 100 9.05 8.41 -5.60
CA ASP A 100 9.88 9.60 -5.74
C ASP A 100 9.01 10.72 -6.31
N GLU A 101 8.64 11.67 -5.44
CA GLU A 101 7.81 12.83 -5.81
C GLU A 101 8.51 13.78 -6.78
N GLN A 102 9.85 13.87 -6.74
CA GLN A 102 10.61 14.76 -7.61
C GLN A 102 10.70 14.20 -9.03
N ALA A 103 10.93 12.89 -9.14
CA ALA A 103 11.04 12.21 -10.42
C ALA A 103 9.67 11.77 -11.00
N GLY A 104 8.62 11.73 -10.17
CA GLY A 104 7.32 11.18 -10.56
C GLY A 104 7.35 9.67 -10.81
N LEU A 105 8.24 8.96 -10.11
CA LEU A 105 8.51 7.53 -10.33
C LEU A 105 8.16 6.69 -9.10
N LEU A 106 7.53 5.54 -9.33
CA LEU A 106 7.47 4.45 -8.38
C LEU A 106 8.74 3.61 -8.49
N THR A 107 9.28 3.17 -7.36
CA THR A 107 10.57 2.47 -7.28
C THR A 107 10.59 1.40 -6.19
N LEU A 108 11.39 0.34 -6.38
CA LEU A 108 11.70 -0.63 -5.32
C LEU A 108 12.89 -0.21 -4.46
N ASP A 109 13.68 0.75 -4.94
CA ASP A 109 14.77 1.31 -4.17
C ASP A 109 14.21 2.24 -3.10
N ASN A 110 14.77 2.19 -1.89
CA ASN A 110 14.42 3.17 -0.87
C ASN A 110 14.98 4.53 -1.31
N PRO A 111 14.15 5.57 -1.49
CA PRO A 111 14.67 6.92 -1.69
C PRO A 111 15.46 7.30 -0.43
N THR A 112 16.75 7.62 -0.62
CA THR A 112 17.66 8.16 0.40
C THR A 112 17.22 9.51 0.93
#